data_AF-A0A927PA84-F1
#
_entry.id   AF-A0A927PA84-F1
#
_cell.length_a   1.000
_cell.length_b   1.000
_cell.length_c   1.000
_cell.angle_alpha   90.00
_cell.angle_beta   90.00
_cell.angle_gamma   90.00
#
_symmetry.space_group_name_H-M   'P 1'
#
loop_
_entity.id
_entity.type
_entity.pdbx_description
1 polymer ?
#
loop_
_entity_poly.entity_id
_entity_poly.type
_entity_poly.pdbx_seq_one_letter_code
_entity_poly.pdbx_strand_id
1 'polypeptide(L)'
;MISKFIDGMRAQFNALPDELILPIVDYVNAMMANLAGGTIAPEYLVTVEEYRNIFSGTMMDVLQARYVEYLPACILTGAVVSGLISVLWGNWRMARKGLATPESFIGMSGWNFPAGFACGVFFIWITGFAFVGSSEYKSAISAYRAIDMLVQIAFLVQALACFDRMLIKRYTGLRARRVLIILLIIGALIMPGVNMILQAVGAVNLLIIIIKSIVKRIDKEFDDDNNEQNKQ
;
A
#
# COMPACT_ATOMS: atom_id res chain seq x y z
N MET A 1 -8.87 -14.19 20.29
CA MET A 1 -8.25 -15.23 19.44
C MET A 1 -6.77 -14.91 19.18
N ILE A 2 -6.43 -13.74 18.63
CA ILE A 2 -5.03 -13.33 18.36
C ILE A 2 -4.15 -13.30 19.61
N SER A 3 -4.60 -12.69 20.72
CA SER A 3 -3.84 -12.70 21.98
C SER A 3 -3.48 -14.12 22.40
N LYS A 4 -4.46 -15.02 22.50
CA LYS A 4 -4.24 -16.44 22.86
C LYS A 4 -3.26 -17.16 21.92
N PHE A 5 -3.26 -16.83 20.62
CA PHE A 5 -2.31 -17.41 19.67
C PHE A 5 -0.88 -16.90 19.91
N ILE A 6 -0.71 -15.60 20.12
CA ILE A 6 0.60 -14.98 20.40
C ILE A 6 1.11 -15.39 21.78
N ASP A 7 0.24 -15.46 22.78
CA ASP A 7 0.55 -15.98 24.12
C ASP A 7 0.98 -17.46 24.03
N GLY A 8 0.35 -18.25 23.15
CA GLY A 8 0.75 -19.62 22.84
C GLY A 8 2.12 -19.72 22.17
N MET A 9 2.40 -18.86 21.17
CA MET A 9 3.72 -18.79 20.55
C MET A 9 4.81 -18.35 21.53
N ARG A 10 4.52 -17.38 22.38
CA ARG A 10 5.41 -16.92 23.47
C ARG A 10 5.71 -18.06 24.44
N ALA A 11 4.68 -18.80 24.87
CA ALA A 11 4.84 -19.95 25.75
C ALA A 11 5.68 -21.06 25.10
N GLN A 12 5.41 -21.40 23.83
CA GLN A 12 6.18 -22.40 23.09
C GLN A 12 7.64 -21.99 22.91
N PHE A 13 7.89 -20.73 22.56
CA PHE A 13 9.24 -20.21 22.41
C PHE A 13 10.00 -20.20 23.75
N ASN A 14 9.35 -19.78 24.84
CA ASN A 14 9.94 -19.81 26.18
C ASN A 14 10.19 -21.25 26.69
N ALA A 15 9.44 -22.23 26.19
CA ALA A 15 9.63 -23.64 26.53
C ALA A 15 10.69 -24.36 25.68
N LEU A 16 11.24 -23.73 24.63
CA LEU A 16 12.34 -24.31 23.87
C LEU A 16 13.56 -24.52 24.79
N PRO A 17 14.33 -25.60 24.64
CA PRO A 17 15.62 -25.75 25.34
C PRO A 17 16.66 -24.76 24.80
N ASP A 18 17.56 -24.29 25.68
CA ASP A 18 18.57 -23.28 25.34
C ASP A 18 19.53 -23.74 24.23
N GLU A 19 19.78 -25.05 24.14
CA GLU A 19 20.59 -25.69 23.10
C GLU A 19 20.10 -25.40 21.67
N LEU A 20 18.79 -25.16 21.49
CA LEU A 20 18.21 -24.82 20.18
C LEU A 20 18.27 -23.32 19.89
N ILE A 21 18.45 -22.47 20.91
CA ILE A 21 18.51 -21.02 20.79
C ILE A 21 19.94 -20.53 20.66
N LEU A 22 20.88 -21.21 21.32
CA LEU A 22 22.30 -20.86 21.34
C LEU A 22 22.89 -20.63 19.93
N PRO A 23 22.64 -21.47 18.91
CA PRO A 23 23.17 -21.23 17.56
C PRO A 23 22.66 -19.93 16.92
N ILE A 24 21.44 -19.51 17.26
CA ILE A 24 20.85 -18.26 16.76
C ILE A 24 21.50 -17.06 17.44
N VAL A 25 21.72 -17.16 18.75
CA VAL A 25 22.39 -16.12 19.55
C VAL A 25 23.83 -15.94 19.09
N ASP A 26 24.55 -17.03 18.85
CA ASP A 26 25.91 -17.00 18.30
C ASP A 26 25.94 -16.35 16.91
N TYR A 27 24.95 -16.64 16.06
CA TYR A 27 24.81 -15.99 14.76
C TYR A 27 24.56 -14.48 14.87
N VAL A 28 23.66 -14.06 15.78
CA VAL A 28 23.37 -12.63 16.01
C VAL A 28 24.63 -11.90 16.51
N ASN A 29 25.36 -12.50 17.45
CA ASN A 29 26.61 -11.94 17.96
C ASN A 29 27.68 -11.85 16.86
N ALA A 30 27.82 -12.88 16.02
CA ALA A 30 28.73 -12.84 14.87
C ALA A 30 28.33 -11.78 13.83
N MET A 31 27.03 -11.60 13.57
CA MET A 31 26.53 -10.55 12.68
C MET A 31 26.84 -9.15 13.23
N MET A 32 26.59 -8.92 14.52
CA MET A 32 26.90 -7.64 15.17
C MET A 32 28.41 -7.35 15.15
N ALA A 33 29.26 -8.37 15.30
CA ALA A 33 30.71 -8.24 15.24
C ALA A 33 31.16 -7.78 13.84
N ASN A 34 30.61 -8.42 12.80
CA ASN A 34 30.87 -8.04 11.42
C ASN A 34 30.43 -6.61 11.10
N LEU A 35 29.27 -6.18 11.63
CA LEU A 35 28.78 -4.80 11.45
C LEU A 35 29.62 -3.76 12.20
N ALA A 36 30.16 -4.13 13.36
CA ALA A 36 31.06 -3.28 14.15
C ALA A 36 32.51 -3.23 13.60
N GLY A 37 32.83 -4.02 12.57
CA GLY A 37 34.16 -4.08 11.96
C GLY A 37 35.19 -4.86 12.79
N GLY A 38 34.75 -5.76 13.70
CA GLY A 38 35.66 -6.52 14.55
C GLY A 38 34.97 -7.25 15.70
N THR A 39 35.76 -7.72 16.68
CA THR A 39 35.23 -8.40 17.87
C THR A 39 34.47 -7.43 18.77
N ILE A 40 33.26 -7.84 19.18
CA ILE A 40 32.48 -7.16 20.21
C ILE A 40 33.07 -7.50 21.59
N ALA A 41 33.16 -6.53 22.49
CA ALA A 41 33.53 -6.82 23.87
C ALA A 41 32.49 -7.74 24.55
N PRO A 42 32.90 -8.65 25.45
CA PRO A 42 32.02 -9.66 26.03
C PRO A 42 30.76 -9.11 26.71
N GLU A 43 30.85 -7.91 27.28
CA GLU A 43 29.73 -7.20 27.92
C GLU A 43 28.62 -6.73 26.96
N TYR A 44 28.83 -6.77 25.65
CA TYR A 44 27.80 -6.45 24.64
C TYR A 44 27.36 -7.68 23.83
N LEU A 45 27.80 -8.88 24.23
CA LEU A 45 27.28 -10.11 23.65
C LEU A 45 25.86 -10.34 24.16
N VAL A 46 24.94 -10.59 23.23
CA VAL A 46 23.58 -10.99 23.58
C VAL A 46 23.63 -12.37 24.20
N THR A 47 23.08 -12.50 25.39
CA THR A 47 22.89 -13.80 26.06
C THR A 47 21.61 -14.49 25.59
N VAL A 48 21.49 -15.81 25.84
CA VAL A 48 20.25 -16.56 25.55
C VAL A 48 19.05 -15.98 26.31
N GLU A 49 19.26 -15.56 27.55
CA GLU A 49 18.21 -14.95 28.38
C GLU A 49 17.77 -13.58 27.83
N GLU A 50 18.71 -12.72 27.44
CA GLU A 50 18.40 -11.43 26.80
C GLU A 50 17.70 -11.62 25.46
N TYR A 51 18.18 -12.56 24.64
CA TYR A 51 17.53 -12.89 23.38
C TYR A 51 16.09 -13.36 23.60
N ARG A 52 15.86 -14.21 24.61
CA ARG A 52 14.51 -14.64 25.00
C ARG A 52 13.65 -13.47 25.45
N ASN A 53 14.18 -12.56 26.26
CA ASN A 53 13.43 -11.40 26.73
C ASN A 53 13.09 -10.42 25.59
N ILE A 54 14.01 -10.19 24.65
CA ILE A 54 13.78 -9.34 23.47
C ILE A 54 12.75 -9.97 22.53
N PHE A 55 12.88 -11.26 22.26
CA PHE A 55 11.98 -11.97 21.35
C PHE A 55 10.59 -12.15 21.95
N SER A 56 10.52 -12.64 23.18
CA SER A 56 9.25 -12.94 23.86
C SER A 56 8.53 -11.68 24.33
N GLY A 57 9.24 -10.65 24.81
CA GLY A 57 8.66 -9.35 25.14
C GLY A 57 8.44 -8.52 23.89
N THR A 58 9.49 -7.84 23.44
CA THR A 58 9.41 -6.79 22.42
C THR A 58 8.89 -7.27 21.07
N MET A 59 9.42 -8.37 20.53
CA MET A 59 9.05 -8.80 19.18
C MET A 59 7.61 -9.33 19.12
N MET A 60 7.20 -10.15 20.10
CA MET A 60 5.83 -10.66 20.17
C MET A 60 4.81 -9.56 20.49
N ASP A 61 5.15 -8.58 21.33
CA ASP A 61 4.27 -7.44 21.61
C ASP A 61 4.08 -6.56 20.38
N VAL A 62 5.16 -6.32 19.62
CA VAL A 62 5.08 -5.60 18.34
C VAL A 62 4.24 -6.37 17.32
N LEU A 63 4.42 -7.70 17.23
CA LEU A 63 3.59 -8.54 16.38
C LEU A 63 2.12 -8.47 16.79
N GLN A 64 1.83 -8.53 18.09
CA GLN A 64 0.47 -8.42 18.61
C GLN A 64 -0.18 -7.07 18.27
N ALA A 65 0.54 -5.98 18.52
CA ALA A 65 0.07 -4.64 18.15
C ALA A 65 -0.21 -4.55 16.64
N ARG A 66 0.72 -5.04 15.81
CA ARG A 66 0.55 -5.11 14.35
C ARG A 66 -0.67 -5.93 13.95
N TYR A 67 -0.86 -7.12 14.49
CA TYR A 67 -2.01 -7.97 14.14
C TYR A 67 -3.34 -7.34 14.56
N VAL A 68 -3.41 -6.72 15.74
CA VAL A 68 -4.63 -6.06 16.21
C VAL A 68 -5.01 -4.88 15.31
N GLU A 69 -4.04 -4.14 14.80
CA GLU A 69 -4.28 -3.00 13.90
C GLU A 69 -4.57 -3.42 12.46
N TYR A 70 -3.78 -4.35 11.91
CA TYR A 70 -3.80 -4.68 10.48
C TYR A 70 -4.77 -5.80 10.14
N LEU A 71 -5.10 -6.72 11.06
CA LEU A 71 -6.03 -7.81 10.73
C LEU A 71 -7.43 -7.28 10.37
N PRO A 72 -8.06 -6.38 11.17
CA PRO A 72 -9.35 -5.81 10.79
C PRO A 72 -9.25 -5.00 9.51
N ALA A 73 -8.14 -4.28 9.31
CA ALA A 73 -7.89 -3.53 8.10
C ALA A 73 -7.84 -4.43 6.86
N CYS A 74 -7.07 -5.52 6.90
CA CYS A 74 -6.99 -6.51 5.82
C CYS A 74 -8.36 -7.13 5.51
N ILE A 75 -9.17 -7.43 6.53
CA ILE A 75 -10.52 -8.00 6.34
C ILE A 75 -11.43 -6.97 5.66
N LEU A 76 -11.44 -5.71 6.13
CA LEU A 76 -12.25 -4.64 5.55
C LEU A 76 -11.83 -4.33 4.11
N THR A 77 -10.54 -4.14 3.87
CA THR A 77 -9.99 -3.92 2.53
C THR A 77 -10.28 -5.12 1.63
N GLY A 78 -10.09 -6.35 2.12
CA GLY A 78 -10.39 -7.58 1.38
C GLY A 78 -11.87 -7.70 1.00
N ALA A 79 -12.79 -7.34 1.90
CA ALA A 79 -14.22 -7.31 1.61
C ALA A 79 -14.57 -6.28 0.53
N VAL A 80 -14.02 -5.07 0.61
CA VAL A 80 -14.22 -4.01 -0.40
C VAL A 80 -13.66 -4.45 -1.76
N VAL A 81 -12.43 -4.96 -1.80
CA VAL A 81 -11.80 -5.43 -3.04
C VAL A 81 -12.57 -6.61 -3.64
N SER A 82 -13.02 -7.55 -2.83
CA SER A 82 -13.84 -8.68 -3.30
C SER A 82 -15.18 -8.22 -3.87
N GLY A 83 -15.82 -7.24 -3.21
CA GLY A 83 -17.02 -6.58 -3.71
C GLY A 83 -16.77 -5.93 -5.07
N LEU A 84 -15.70 -5.15 -5.20
CA LEU A 84 -15.31 -4.51 -6.46
C LEU A 84 -15.04 -5.54 -7.57
N ILE A 85 -14.28 -6.60 -7.28
CA ILE A 85 -13.98 -7.66 -8.24
C ILE A 85 -15.26 -8.36 -8.69
N SER A 86 -16.21 -8.63 -7.79
CA SER A 86 -17.47 -9.30 -8.16
C SER A 86 -18.30 -8.46 -9.14
N VAL A 87 -18.38 -7.15 -8.93
CA VAL A 87 -19.04 -6.20 -9.85
C VAL A 87 -18.29 -6.11 -11.19
N LEU A 88 -16.97 -5.93 -11.14
CA LEU A 88 -16.13 -5.80 -12.34
C LEU A 88 -16.17 -7.08 -13.20
N TRP A 89 -16.17 -8.25 -12.55
CA TRP A 89 -16.26 -9.55 -13.23
C TRP A 89 -17.60 -9.74 -13.94
N GLY A 90 -18.71 -9.35 -13.28
CA GLY A 90 -20.04 -9.34 -13.89
C GLY A 90 -20.09 -8.46 -15.14
N ASN A 91 -19.61 -7.21 -15.03
CA ASN A 91 -19.55 -6.26 -16.14
C ASN A 91 -18.67 -6.78 -17.28
N TRP A 92 -17.54 -7.39 -16.95
CA TRP A 92 -16.64 -7.98 -17.94
C TRP A 92 -17.30 -9.13 -18.72
N ARG A 93 -18.04 -10.00 -18.02
CA ARG A 93 -18.79 -11.10 -18.64
C ARG A 93 -19.90 -10.58 -19.56
N MET A 94 -20.61 -9.54 -19.16
CA MET A 94 -21.67 -8.90 -19.96
C MET A 94 -21.11 -8.28 -21.24
N ALA A 95 -19.95 -7.62 -21.15
CA ALA A 95 -19.33 -7.02 -22.31
C ALA A 95 -18.73 -8.04 -23.30
N ARG A 96 -18.17 -9.17 -22.81
CA ARG A 96 -17.79 -10.28 -23.70
C ARG A 96 -18.97 -10.83 -24.50
N LYS A 97 -20.18 -10.69 -23.97
CA LYS A 97 -21.43 -11.05 -24.66
C LYS A 97 -21.97 -9.94 -25.56
N GLY A 98 -21.27 -8.80 -25.68
CA GLY A 98 -21.71 -7.65 -26.46
C GLY A 98 -22.86 -6.85 -25.83
N LEU A 99 -23.17 -7.09 -24.55
CA LEU A 99 -24.32 -6.48 -23.85
C LEU A 99 -23.95 -5.24 -23.03
N ALA A 100 -22.67 -4.84 -23.01
CA ALA A 100 -22.21 -3.68 -22.25
C ALA A 100 -21.80 -2.54 -23.21
N THR A 101 -21.92 -1.30 -22.71
CA THR A 101 -21.51 -0.11 -23.45
C THR A 101 -19.99 -0.13 -23.73
N PRO A 102 -19.52 0.44 -24.85
CA PRO A 102 -18.08 0.52 -25.19
C PRO A 102 -17.22 1.16 -24.09
N GLU A 103 -17.81 2.05 -23.31
CA GLU A 103 -17.20 2.72 -22.16
C GLU A 103 -16.80 1.77 -21.03
N SER A 104 -17.40 0.58 -20.98
CA SER A 104 -17.09 -0.45 -19.98
C SER A 104 -15.73 -1.12 -20.23
N PHE A 105 -15.12 -0.95 -21.42
CA PHE A 105 -13.92 -1.64 -21.88
C PHE A 105 -12.80 -0.68 -22.30
N ILE A 106 -12.65 0.41 -21.56
CA ILE A 106 -11.51 1.29 -21.72
C ILE A 106 -10.24 0.50 -21.35
N GLY A 107 -9.29 0.41 -22.27
CA GLY A 107 -7.99 -0.22 -22.01
C GLY A 107 -7.25 0.49 -20.87
N MET A 108 -6.27 -0.18 -20.27
CA MET A 108 -5.55 0.33 -19.08
C MET A 108 -4.98 1.75 -19.27
N SER A 109 -4.53 2.08 -20.48
CA SER A 109 -4.11 3.43 -20.84
C SER A 109 -5.18 4.52 -20.68
N GLY A 110 -6.46 4.18 -20.78
CA GLY A 110 -7.56 5.12 -20.56
C GLY A 110 -8.07 5.14 -19.12
N TRP A 111 -7.54 4.32 -18.21
CA TRP A 111 -7.94 4.34 -16.81
C TRP A 111 -7.48 5.63 -16.14
N ASN A 112 -8.42 6.48 -15.77
CA ASN A 112 -8.17 7.68 -14.96
C ASN A 112 -9.26 7.77 -13.91
N PHE A 113 -8.88 8.20 -12.71
CA PHE A 113 -9.88 8.60 -11.74
C PHE A 113 -10.50 9.93 -12.17
N PRO A 114 -11.83 10.09 -12.03
CA PRO A 114 -12.46 11.40 -12.09
C PRO A 114 -11.79 12.34 -11.08
N ALA A 115 -11.59 13.61 -11.44
CA ALA A 115 -10.88 14.57 -10.59
C ALA A 115 -11.49 14.69 -9.18
N GLY A 116 -12.82 14.63 -9.06
CA GLY A 116 -13.50 14.63 -7.75
C GLY A 116 -13.16 13.40 -6.90
N PHE A 117 -13.07 12.22 -7.51
CA PHE A 117 -12.66 11.00 -6.81
C PHE A 117 -11.19 11.06 -6.41
N ALA A 118 -10.32 11.55 -7.31
CA ALA A 118 -8.90 11.78 -7.02
C ALA A 118 -8.71 12.72 -5.82
N CYS A 119 -9.38 13.88 -5.80
CA CYS A 119 -9.37 14.78 -4.65
C CYS A 119 -9.82 14.07 -3.37
N GLY A 120 -10.96 13.36 -3.43
CA GLY A 120 -11.49 12.63 -2.27
C GLY A 120 -10.50 11.62 -1.70
N VAL A 121 -9.92 10.77 -2.55
CA VAL A 121 -8.90 9.78 -2.15
C VAL A 121 -7.69 10.45 -1.51
N PHE A 122 -7.19 11.54 -2.10
CA PHE A 122 -6.02 12.26 -1.61
C PHE A 122 -6.28 12.95 -0.25
N PHE A 123 -7.41 13.64 -0.11
CA PHE A 123 -7.79 14.30 1.14
C PHE A 123 -8.05 13.31 2.26
N ILE A 124 -8.76 12.21 1.98
CA ILE A 124 -9.02 11.13 2.94
C ILE A 124 -7.70 10.53 3.45
N TRP A 125 -6.73 10.34 2.55
CA TRP A 125 -5.41 9.83 2.91
C TRP A 125 -4.65 10.78 3.84
N ILE A 126 -4.57 12.08 3.50
CA ILE A 126 -3.85 13.08 4.31
C ILE A 126 -4.54 13.31 5.66
N THR A 127 -5.86 13.49 5.67
CA THR A 127 -6.59 13.73 6.92
C THR A 127 -6.54 12.51 7.84
N GLY A 128 -6.62 11.31 7.28
CA GLY A 128 -6.43 10.08 8.06
C GLY A 128 -5.03 9.97 8.66
N PHE A 129 -3.98 10.36 7.92
CA PHE A 129 -2.62 10.38 8.44
C PHE A 129 -2.47 11.34 9.63
N ALA A 130 -3.01 12.56 9.51
CA ALA A 130 -2.99 13.55 10.57
C ALA A 130 -3.83 13.13 11.80
N PHE A 131 -4.95 12.44 11.58
CA PHE A 131 -5.85 12.00 12.65
C PHE A 131 -5.29 10.80 13.42
N VAL A 132 -4.66 9.83 12.75
CA VAL A 132 -4.04 8.68 13.41
C VAL A 132 -2.81 9.05 14.22
N GLY A 133 -2.07 10.09 13.81
CA GLY A 133 -0.96 10.62 14.60
C GLY A 133 -1.37 11.30 15.91
N SER A 134 -2.66 11.65 16.07
CA SER A 134 -3.17 12.42 17.21
C SER A 134 -4.23 11.71 18.05
N SER A 135 -4.78 10.57 17.59
CA SER A 135 -5.87 9.87 18.28
C SER A 135 -5.40 8.69 19.14
N GLU A 136 -5.85 8.63 20.40
CA GLU A 136 -5.64 7.48 21.29
C GLU A 136 -6.56 6.27 20.99
N TYR A 137 -7.48 6.42 20.03
CA TYR A 137 -8.50 5.42 19.71
C TYR A 137 -7.96 4.32 18.79
N LYS A 138 -7.61 3.15 19.38
CA LYS A 138 -7.13 1.96 18.65
C LYS A 138 -8.06 1.48 17.52
N SER A 139 -9.38 1.66 17.65
CA SER A 139 -10.35 1.30 16.61
C SER A 139 -10.26 2.21 15.38
N ALA A 140 -10.02 3.51 15.56
CA ALA A 140 -9.85 4.47 14.48
C ALA A 140 -8.59 4.17 13.65
N ILE A 141 -7.54 3.64 14.29
CA ILE A 141 -6.31 3.21 13.62
C ILE A 141 -6.61 2.11 12.59
N SER A 142 -7.38 1.08 12.96
CA SER A 142 -7.70 -0.03 12.06
C SER A 142 -8.51 0.39 10.83
N ALA A 143 -9.49 1.29 11.00
CA ALA A 143 -10.27 1.84 9.90
C ALA A 143 -9.40 2.70 8.98
N TYR A 144 -8.52 3.53 9.54
CA TYR A 144 -7.55 4.27 8.75
C TYR A 144 -6.61 3.36 7.99
N ARG A 145 -6.09 2.28 8.60
CA ARG A 145 -5.25 1.30 7.90
C ARG A 145 -5.99 0.68 6.72
N ALA A 146 -7.28 0.38 6.85
CA ALA A 146 -8.08 -0.13 5.75
C ALA A 146 -8.17 0.89 4.59
N ILE A 147 -8.40 2.16 4.93
CA ILE A 147 -8.43 3.28 3.98
C ILE A 147 -7.08 3.45 3.30
N ASP A 148 -5.99 3.48 4.06
CA ASP A 148 -4.62 3.58 3.55
C ASP A 148 -4.31 2.45 2.56
N MET A 149 -4.68 1.21 2.88
CA MET A 149 -4.53 0.08 1.95
C MET A 149 -5.37 0.26 0.67
N LEU A 150 -6.61 0.77 0.77
CA LEU A 150 -7.44 1.06 -0.41
C LEU A 150 -6.87 2.20 -1.27
N VAL A 151 -6.33 3.24 -0.63
CA VAL A 151 -5.65 4.36 -1.31
C VAL A 151 -4.40 3.86 -2.03
N GLN A 152 -3.60 3.01 -1.39
CA GLN A 152 -2.42 2.40 -2.01
C GLN A 152 -2.79 1.56 -3.24
N ILE A 153 -3.89 0.81 -3.19
CA ILE A 153 -4.42 0.10 -4.35
C ILE A 153 -4.81 1.09 -5.46
N ALA A 154 -5.49 2.19 -5.11
CA ALA A 154 -5.85 3.22 -6.07
C ALA A 154 -4.62 3.86 -6.74
N PHE A 155 -3.58 4.19 -5.98
CA PHE A 155 -2.32 4.69 -6.51
C PHE A 155 -1.64 3.67 -7.42
N LEU A 156 -1.60 2.39 -7.03
CA LEU A 156 -1.05 1.33 -7.86
C LEU A 156 -1.78 1.25 -9.21
N VAL A 157 -3.12 1.28 -9.21
CA VAL A 157 -3.92 1.27 -10.45
C VAL A 157 -3.57 2.47 -11.35
N GLN A 158 -3.43 3.67 -10.77
CA GLN A 158 -3.02 4.86 -11.53
C GLN A 158 -1.60 4.77 -12.06
N ALA A 159 -0.69 4.20 -11.28
CA ALA A 159 0.70 4.00 -11.70
C ALA A 159 0.77 3.04 -12.90
N LEU A 160 0.06 1.91 -12.83
CA LEU A 160 -0.02 0.96 -13.94
C LEU A 160 -0.63 1.60 -15.20
N ALA A 161 -1.69 2.41 -15.05
CA ALA A 161 -2.25 3.16 -16.16
C ALA A 161 -1.26 4.17 -16.77
N CYS A 162 -0.48 4.86 -15.92
CA CYS A 162 0.57 5.78 -16.35
C CYS A 162 1.67 5.04 -17.13
N PHE A 163 2.14 3.90 -16.62
CA PHE A 163 3.12 3.07 -17.31
C PHE A 163 2.57 2.52 -18.64
N ASP A 164 1.30 2.09 -18.71
CA ASP A 164 0.68 1.66 -19.97
C ASP A 164 0.69 2.78 -21.02
N ARG A 165 0.37 4.03 -20.63
CA ARG A 165 0.46 5.21 -21.51
C ARG A 165 1.88 5.49 -21.98
N MET A 166 2.85 5.40 -21.08
CA MET A 166 4.27 5.60 -21.42
C MET A 166 4.75 4.53 -22.39
N LEU A 167 4.34 3.29 -22.18
CA LEU A 167 4.71 2.16 -23.03
C LEU A 167 4.03 2.24 -24.40
N ILE A 168 2.79 2.74 -24.51
CA ILE A 168 2.16 3.00 -25.81
C ILE A 168 3.01 3.94 -26.68
N LYS A 169 3.61 4.97 -26.07
CA LYS A 169 4.46 5.93 -26.79
C LYS A 169 5.79 5.35 -27.25
N ARG A 170 6.28 4.27 -26.62
CA ARG A 170 7.62 3.70 -26.86
C ARG A 170 7.62 2.32 -27.49
N TYR A 171 6.53 1.56 -27.37
CA TYR A 171 6.40 0.18 -27.83
C TYR A 171 5.06 -0.02 -28.54
N THR A 172 5.13 -0.48 -29.79
CA THR A 172 3.95 -0.75 -30.64
C THR A 172 3.31 -2.11 -30.34
N GLY A 173 4.04 -3.04 -29.70
CA GLY A 173 3.58 -4.40 -29.44
C GLY A 173 2.69 -4.54 -28.20
N LEU A 174 1.41 -4.88 -28.39
CA LEU A 174 0.44 -5.12 -27.31
C LEU A 174 0.89 -6.21 -26.32
N ARG A 175 1.53 -7.28 -26.81
CA ARG A 175 2.00 -8.40 -25.98
C ARG A 175 3.18 -8.01 -25.08
N ALA A 176 4.19 -7.34 -25.64
CA ALA A 176 5.35 -6.86 -24.89
C ALA A 176 4.94 -5.91 -23.77
N ARG A 177 3.98 -5.01 -24.05
CA ARG A 177 3.42 -4.08 -23.07
C ARG A 177 2.74 -4.80 -21.90
N ARG A 178 1.91 -5.82 -22.17
CA ARG A 178 1.25 -6.62 -21.14
C ARG A 178 2.24 -7.40 -20.28
N VAL A 179 3.27 -8.00 -20.90
CA VAL A 179 4.32 -8.74 -20.17
C VAL A 179 5.08 -7.80 -19.23
N LEU A 180 5.45 -6.61 -19.68
CA LEU A 180 6.13 -5.62 -18.83
C LEU A 180 5.26 -5.20 -17.63
N ILE A 181 3.97 -4.95 -17.84
CA ILE A 181 3.05 -4.60 -16.76
C ILE A 181 2.89 -5.75 -15.77
N ILE A 182 2.79 -6.98 -16.24
CA ILE A 182 2.72 -8.18 -15.38
C ILE A 182 4.00 -8.32 -14.55
N LEU A 183 5.18 -8.17 -15.17
CA LEU A 183 6.45 -8.20 -14.45
C LEU A 183 6.52 -7.10 -13.39
N LEU A 184 5.95 -5.94 -13.67
CA LEU A 184 5.93 -4.81 -12.76
C LEU A 184 5.01 -5.07 -11.56
N ILE A 185 3.87 -5.74 -11.77
CA ILE A 185 2.99 -6.22 -10.68
C ILE A 185 3.69 -7.28 -9.84
N ILE A 186 4.33 -8.27 -10.48
CA ILE A 186 5.08 -9.33 -9.76
C ILE A 186 6.23 -8.70 -8.96
N GLY A 187 6.97 -7.77 -9.55
CA GLY A 187 8.03 -7.03 -8.89
C GLY A 187 7.52 -6.27 -7.65
N ALA A 188 6.36 -5.63 -7.75
CA ALA A 188 5.73 -4.94 -6.61
C ALA A 188 5.31 -5.90 -5.48
N LEU A 189 4.92 -7.14 -5.80
CA LEU A 189 4.53 -8.14 -4.80
C LEU A 189 5.75 -8.71 -4.05
N ILE A 190 6.88 -8.88 -4.73
CA ILE A 190 8.08 -9.50 -4.17
C ILE A 190 8.96 -8.45 -3.48
N MET A 191 9.06 -7.24 -4.06
CA MET A 191 9.97 -6.20 -3.61
C MET A 191 9.22 -4.99 -3.06
N PRO A 192 9.25 -4.73 -1.73
CA PRO A 192 8.58 -3.60 -1.12
C PRO A 192 8.97 -2.24 -1.72
N GLY A 193 10.24 -2.08 -2.11
CA GLY A 193 10.73 -0.86 -2.76
C GLY A 193 10.07 -0.56 -4.10
N VAL A 194 9.76 -1.58 -4.91
CA VAL A 194 9.06 -1.42 -6.19
C VAL A 194 7.62 -0.97 -5.95
N ASN A 195 6.95 -1.54 -4.94
CA ASN A 195 5.61 -1.11 -4.55
C ASN A 195 5.59 0.36 -4.12
N MET A 196 6.54 0.79 -3.28
CA MET A 196 6.66 2.20 -2.86
C MET A 196 6.84 3.15 -4.05
N ILE A 197 7.72 2.80 -4.99
CA ILE A 197 7.95 3.63 -6.20
C ILE A 197 6.67 3.74 -7.01
N LEU A 198 5.92 2.64 -7.17
CA LEU A 198 4.66 2.65 -7.90
C LEU A 198 3.62 3.52 -7.23
N GLN A 199 3.46 3.39 -5.92
CA GLN A 199 2.53 4.21 -5.16
C GLN A 199 2.88 5.70 -5.30
N ALA A 200 4.17 6.05 -5.24
CA ALA A 200 4.63 7.43 -5.44
C ALA A 200 4.30 7.95 -6.86
N VAL A 201 4.57 7.16 -7.90
CA VAL A 201 4.22 7.51 -9.29
C VAL A 201 2.71 7.69 -9.44
N GLY A 202 1.91 6.81 -8.85
CA GLY A 202 0.47 6.88 -8.84
C GLY A 202 -0.06 8.15 -8.15
N ALA A 203 0.48 8.47 -6.98
CA ALA A 203 0.14 9.67 -6.22
C ALA A 203 0.48 10.95 -7.00
N VAL A 204 1.66 11.02 -7.62
CA VAL A 204 2.07 12.16 -8.45
C VAL A 204 1.15 12.33 -9.66
N ASN A 205 0.82 11.24 -10.36
CA ASN A 205 -0.11 11.28 -11.49
C ASN A 205 -1.49 11.80 -11.06
N LEU A 206 -1.96 11.37 -9.88
CA LEU A 206 -3.23 11.79 -9.31
C LEU A 206 -3.21 13.28 -8.94
N LEU A 207 -2.13 13.77 -8.34
CA LEU A 207 -1.91 15.21 -8.09
C LEU A 207 -1.94 16.05 -9.37
N ILE A 208 -1.30 15.57 -10.44
CA ILE A 208 -1.32 16.27 -11.74
C ILE A 208 -2.75 16.39 -12.27
N ILE A 209 -3.58 15.33 -12.12
CA ILE A 209 -5.00 15.37 -12.52
C ILE A 209 -5.76 16.43 -11.71
N ILE A 210 -5.52 16.50 -10.39
CA ILE A 210 -6.13 17.50 -9.50
C ILE A 210 -5.75 18.91 -9.95
N ILE A 211 -4.44 19.20 -10.11
CA ILE A 211 -3.94 20.51 -10.52
C ILE A 211 -4.55 20.92 -11.86
N LYS A 212 -4.54 20.03 -12.87
CA LYS A 212 -5.14 20.31 -14.18
C LYS A 212 -6.64 20.60 -14.09
N SER A 213 -7.37 19.91 -13.20
CA SER A 213 -8.79 20.15 -13.00
C SER A 213 -9.06 21.49 -12.32
N ILE A 214 -8.20 21.92 -11.41
CA ILE A 214 -8.30 23.22 -10.72
C ILE A 214 -8.00 24.35 -11.71
N VAL A 215 -6.88 24.25 -12.44
CA VAL A 215 -6.49 25.25 -13.45
C VAL A 215 -7.60 25.45 -14.47
N LYS A 216 -8.18 24.37 -15.00
CA LYS A 216 -9.30 24.47 -15.95
C LYS A 216 -10.56 25.15 -15.38
N ARG A 217 -10.79 25.06 -14.07
CA ARG A 217 -11.92 25.75 -13.43
C ARG A 217 -11.63 27.24 -13.30
N ILE A 218 -10.41 27.56 -12.87
CA ILE A 218 -9.92 28.94 -12.75
C ILE A 218 -9.97 29.64 -14.11
N ASP A 219 -9.42 29.01 -15.16
CA ASP A 219 -9.42 29.57 -16.51
C ASP A 219 -10.85 29.83 -17.01
N LYS A 220 -11.79 28.93 -16.68
CA LYS A 220 -13.20 29.09 -17.05
C LYS A 220 -13.87 30.24 -16.30
N GLU A 221 -13.61 30.40 -15.01
CA GLU A 221 -14.12 31.52 -14.21
C GLU A 221 -13.59 32.86 -14.73
N PHE A 222 -12.31 32.95 -15.10
CA PHE A 222 -11.74 34.15 -15.73
C PHE A 222 -12.33 34.48 -17.11
N ASP A 223 -12.61 33.46 -17.92
CA ASP A 223 -13.26 33.64 -19.23
C ASP A 223 -14.72 34.09 -19.09
N ASP A 224 -15.44 33.58 -18.08
CA ASP A 224 -16.82 33.95 -17.80
C ASP A 224 -16.89 35.41 -17.26
N ASP A 225 -15.99 35.80 -16.35
CA ASP A 225 -15.91 37.18 -15.81
C ASP A 225 -15.55 38.23 -16.88
N ASN A 226 -14.61 37.91 -17.77
CA ASN A 226 -14.25 38.81 -18.90
C ASN A 226 -15.41 38.97 -19.89
N ASN A 227 -16.23 37.93 -20.08
CA ASN A 227 -17.41 38.00 -20.95
C ASN A 227 -18.57 38.76 -20.31
N GLU A 228 -18.65 38.83 -18.98
CA GLU A 228 -19.63 39.67 -18.28
C GLU A 228 -19.22 41.15 -18.27
N GLN A 229 -17.92 41.46 -18.12
CA GLN A 229 -17.42 42.85 -18.21
C GLN A 229 -17.57 43.45 -19.60
N ASN A 230 -17.42 42.66 -20.68
CA ASN A 230 -17.64 43.12 -22.05
C ASN A 230 -19.13 43.35 -22.41
N LYS A 231 -20.06 43.00 -21.52
CA LYS A 231 -21.51 43.22 -21.71
C LYS A 231 -22.06 44.44 -20.97
N GLN A 232 -21.23 45.10 -20.15
CA GLN A 232 -21.58 46.35 -19.46
C GLN A 232 -21.03 47.57 -20.22
#